data_AF-A0A3B3BBX4-F1
#
_entry.id   AF-A0A3B3BBX4-F1
#
_cell.length_a   1.000
_cell.length_b   1.000
_cell.length_c   1.000
_cell.angle_alpha   90.00
_cell.angle_beta   90.00
_cell.angle_gamma   90.00
#
_symmetry.space_group_name_H-M   'P 1'
#
loop_
_entity.id
_entity.type
_entity.pdbx_description
1 polymer ?
#
loop_
_entity_poly.entity_id
_entity_poly.type
_entity_poly.pdbx_seq_one_letter_code
_entity_poly.pdbx_strand_id
1 'polypeptide(L)'
;MPVIFNEPLSFLQRLTEYMEHTYLIHQANAATDSLERMKCVAAFAVSAVASQWERTGKPFNPLLGETYELIRYDLGFRWMSEQVSHHPPISAFHAEGFKEDFVFHGSIYPKLKFWGKSIEAEPKGTITLELPRYNEAYTWTNPTCCVHNIIVGQLWIEQYGNVEVINHKTGERCNLTFKRCGLFGKELHKVEGYILDKSKKKLCAIYGKWTECLYVVDPATFDANKKMDKKNSEEKKTNKEEMPPPVAETVQVIPGSELIWKITPRPENSAKVRGGNDGQDHGGSSAVHRQPSQCCTTPPSSGQNANCVSSFCLQLVSASGVTNDYINSRLLTVYFFRLVD
;
A
#
# COMPACT_ATOMS: atom_id res chain seq x y z
N MET A 1 -18.32 -12.10 5.45
CA MET A 1 -17.83 -11.86 4.08
C MET A 1 -17.52 -13.22 3.48
N PRO A 2 -18.10 -13.61 2.34
CA PRO A 2 -17.75 -14.87 1.68
C PRO A 2 -16.26 -14.91 1.32
N VAL A 3 -15.60 -16.04 1.57
CA VAL A 3 -14.14 -16.22 1.38
C VAL A 3 -13.70 -15.96 -0.05
N ILE A 4 -14.57 -16.18 -1.04
CA ILE A 4 -14.30 -15.92 -2.46
C ILE A 4 -14.00 -14.44 -2.77
N PHE A 5 -14.38 -13.51 -1.89
CA PHE A 5 -14.05 -12.09 -2.04
C PHE A 5 -12.75 -11.71 -1.33
N ASN A 6 -12.14 -12.65 -0.62
CA ASN A 6 -10.93 -12.40 0.13
C ASN A 6 -9.68 -12.74 -0.69
N GLU A 7 -8.65 -11.91 -0.53
CA GLU A 7 -7.29 -12.34 -0.85
C GLU A 7 -6.70 -13.10 0.35
N PRO A 8 -5.76 -14.04 0.14
CA PRO A 8 -5.22 -14.90 1.20
C PRO A 8 -4.19 -14.17 2.09
N LEU A 9 -4.53 -12.97 2.55
CA LEU A 9 -3.71 -12.14 3.44
C LEU A 9 -4.57 -11.53 4.53
N SER A 10 -4.05 -11.49 5.76
CA SER A 10 -4.56 -10.61 6.81
C SER A 10 -4.35 -9.14 6.42
N PHE A 11 -5.20 -8.24 6.91
CA PHE A 11 -4.99 -6.81 6.73
C PHE A 11 -3.65 -6.35 7.33
N LEU A 12 -3.16 -7.00 8.40
CA LEU A 12 -1.85 -6.71 8.96
C LEU A 12 -0.72 -6.98 7.97
N GLN A 13 -0.84 -8.05 7.19
CA GLN A 13 0.11 -8.38 6.11
C GLN A 13 -0.01 -7.37 4.96
N ARG A 14 -1.23 -7.00 4.58
CA ARG A 14 -1.49 -6.01 3.54
C ARG A 14 -0.86 -4.65 3.86
N LEU A 15 -0.87 -4.23 5.13
CA LEU A 15 -0.22 -2.98 5.58
C LEU A 15 1.30 -3.01 5.43
N THR A 16 1.93 -4.18 5.57
CA THR A 16 3.40 -4.30 5.47
C THR A 16 3.93 -3.98 4.08
N GLU A 17 3.06 -4.04 3.07
CA GLU A 17 3.39 -3.64 1.70
C GLU A 17 3.74 -2.14 1.58
N TYR A 18 3.44 -1.30 2.60
CA TYR A 18 3.98 0.07 2.69
C TYR A 18 5.52 0.09 2.58
N MET A 19 6.19 -0.98 3.02
CA MET A 19 7.64 -1.10 3.04
C MET A 19 8.24 -1.66 1.75
N GLU A 20 7.45 -1.89 0.69
CA GLU A 20 7.94 -2.46 -0.58
C GLU A 20 9.10 -1.63 -1.17
N HIS A 21 9.03 -0.31 -1.06
CA HIS A 21 10.00 0.62 -1.62
C HIS A 21 10.87 1.30 -0.54
N THR A 22 11.25 0.55 0.52
CA THR A 22 12.07 1.06 1.65
C THR A 22 13.40 1.68 1.22
N TYR A 23 13.93 1.33 0.05
CA TYR A 23 15.14 1.98 -0.50
C TYR A 23 15.00 3.51 -0.64
N LEU A 24 13.78 4.03 -0.80
CA LEU A 24 13.52 5.48 -0.84
C LEU A 24 13.80 6.13 0.52
N ILE A 25 13.52 5.45 1.63
CA ILE A 25 13.88 5.93 2.97
C ILE A 25 15.41 5.93 3.12
N HIS A 26 16.10 4.89 2.66
CA HIS A 26 17.56 4.85 2.70
C HIS A 26 18.20 5.95 1.83
N GLN A 27 17.62 6.27 0.68
CA GLN A 27 18.03 7.41 -0.15
C GLN A 27 17.81 8.74 0.58
N ALA A 28 16.68 8.92 1.25
CA ALA A 28 16.46 10.08 2.12
C ALA A 28 17.52 10.17 3.22
N ASN A 29 17.85 9.06 3.89
CA ASN A 29 18.91 9.02 4.90
C ASN A 29 20.30 9.38 4.37
N ALA A 30 20.58 9.06 3.10
CA ALA A 30 21.83 9.40 2.43
C ALA A 30 21.89 10.88 2.00
N ALA A 31 20.76 11.50 1.68
CA ALA A 31 20.68 12.87 1.17
C ALA A 31 20.93 13.93 2.25
N THR A 32 21.94 14.78 2.03
CA THR A 32 22.32 15.86 2.96
C THR A 32 21.42 17.08 2.88
N ASP A 33 20.87 17.36 1.70
CA ASP A 33 19.94 18.46 1.46
C ASP A 33 18.50 18.09 1.87
N SER A 34 17.78 19.01 2.53
CA SER A 34 16.44 18.73 3.06
C SER A 34 15.37 18.61 1.98
N LEU A 35 15.52 19.33 0.86
CA LEU A 35 14.62 19.21 -0.28
C LEU A 35 14.78 17.84 -0.94
N GLU A 36 16.02 17.36 -1.14
CA GLU A 36 16.27 16.01 -1.64
C GLU A 36 15.69 14.93 -0.72
N ARG A 37 15.81 15.09 0.60
CA ARG A 37 15.11 14.20 1.55
C ARG A 37 13.60 14.25 1.36
N MET A 38 13.01 15.44 1.27
CA MET A 38 11.56 15.59 1.09
C MET A 38 11.08 14.96 -0.22
N LYS A 39 11.85 15.03 -1.32
CA LYS A 39 11.53 14.32 -2.57
C LYS A 39 11.46 12.81 -2.35
N CYS A 40 12.45 12.23 -1.68
CA CYS A 40 12.47 10.80 -1.36
C CYS A 40 11.33 10.38 -0.44
N VAL A 41 11.02 11.17 0.60
CA VAL A 41 9.91 10.89 1.52
C VAL A 41 8.55 11.00 0.82
N ALA A 42 8.37 12.00 -0.05
CA ALA A 42 7.17 12.13 -0.87
C ALA A 42 7.01 10.95 -1.85
N ALA A 43 8.11 10.53 -2.49
CA ALA A 43 8.14 9.34 -3.32
C ALA A 43 7.75 8.09 -2.52
N PHE A 44 8.30 7.93 -1.32
CA PHE A 44 7.98 6.83 -0.42
C PHE A 44 6.50 6.81 -0.06
N ALA A 45 5.93 7.95 0.36
CA ALA A 45 4.51 8.07 0.72
C ALA A 45 3.56 7.65 -0.42
N VAL A 46 3.87 7.98 -1.68
CA VAL A 46 3.09 7.52 -2.84
C VAL A 46 3.33 6.05 -3.15
N SER A 47 4.59 5.61 -3.13
CA SER A 47 4.96 4.22 -3.42
C SER A 47 4.36 3.22 -2.43
N ALA A 48 4.18 3.62 -1.16
CA ALA A 48 3.59 2.80 -0.10
C ALA A 48 2.16 2.38 -0.44
N VAL A 49 1.44 3.17 -1.22
CA VAL A 49 0.06 2.86 -1.65
C VAL A 49 -0.02 2.39 -3.12
N ALA A 50 1.11 2.14 -3.78
CA ALA A 50 1.13 1.79 -5.20
C ALA A 50 0.65 0.36 -5.50
N SER A 51 0.84 -0.57 -4.56
CA SER A 51 0.49 -2.00 -4.73
C SER A 51 -1.01 -2.28 -4.78
N GLN A 52 -1.86 -1.26 -4.65
CA GLN A 52 -3.31 -1.41 -4.55
C GLN A 52 -4.00 -1.68 -5.89
N TRP A 53 -3.39 -1.30 -7.02
CA TRP A 53 -4.00 -1.49 -8.34
C TRP A 53 -4.31 -2.98 -8.62
N GLU A 54 -5.47 -3.32 -9.20
CA GLU A 54 -5.92 -4.71 -9.46
C GLU A 54 -5.94 -5.67 -8.24
N ARG A 55 -5.78 -5.19 -7.01
CA ARG A 55 -5.90 -6.01 -5.80
C ARG A 55 -7.29 -5.82 -5.20
N THR A 56 -8.30 -6.28 -5.93
CA THR A 56 -9.72 -6.12 -5.58
C THR A 56 -10.21 -7.10 -4.51
N GLY A 57 -9.42 -8.13 -4.21
CA GLY A 57 -9.66 -9.03 -3.08
C GLY A 57 -9.53 -8.29 -1.75
N LYS A 58 -10.50 -8.49 -0.85
CA LYS A 58 -10.47 -7.90 0.48
C LYS A 58 -9.50 -8.70 1.37
N PRO A 59 -8.55 -8.08 2.08
CA PRO A 59 -7.78 -8.81 3.08
C PRO A 59 -8.69 -9.31 4.21
N PHE A 60 -8.30 -10.40 4.86
CA PHE A 60 -8.99 -10.89 6.06
C PHE A 60 -8.97 -9.82 7.15
N ASN A 61 -10.11 -9.64 7.81
CA ASN A 61 -10.21 -8.73 8.94
C ASN A 61 -9.44 -9.36 10.12
N PRO A 62 -8.42 -8.69 10.67
CA PRO A 62 -7.63 -9.28 11.74
C PRO A 62 -8.47 -9.52 12.99
N LEU A 63 -8.14 -10.57 13.74
CA LEU A 63 -8.70 -10.78 15.08
C LEU A 63 -8.11 -9.75 16.06
N LEU A 64 -8.82 -9.43 17.14
CA LEU A 64 -8.28 -8.57 18.19
C LEU A 64 -7.04 -9.23 18.81
N GLY A 65 -5.93 -8.49 18.90
CA GLY A 65 -4.64 -9.00 19.37
C GLY A 65 -3.90 -9.88 18.36
N GLU A 66 -4.42 -10.06 17.15
CA GLU A 66 -3.65 -10.65 16.05
C GLU A 66 -2.42 -9.78 15.78
N THR A 67 -1.28 -10.42 15.55
CA THR A 67 -0.03 -9.75 15.24
C THR A 67 0.56 -10.23 13.92
N TYR A 68 1.46 -9.45 13.33
CA TYR A 68 2.26 -9.89 12.19
C TYR A 68 3.66 -9.27 12.26
N GLU A 69 4.68 -10.08 12.00
CA GLU A 69 6.07 -9.64 11.93
C GLU A 69 6.66 -9.91 10.54
N LEU A 70 7.58 -9.06 10.10
CA LEU A 70 8.31 -9.26 8.86
C LEU A 70 9.74 -8.74 9.02
N ILE A 71 10.71 -9.58 8.65
CA ILE A 71 12.13 -9.23 8.63
C ILE A 71 12.61 -9.38 7.20
N ARG A 72 13.09 -8.29 6.60
CA ARG A 72 13.64 -8.28 5.23
C ARG A 72 15.09 -7.85 5.26
N TYR A 73 15.99 -8.83 5.41
CA TYR A 73 17.43 -8.57 5.44
C TYR A 73 17.96 -7.93 4.16
N ASP A 74 17.39 -8.31 3.02
CA ASP A 74 17.70 -7.75 1.71
C ASP A 74 17.26 -6.28 1.58
N LEU A 75 16.22 -5.86 2.29
CA LEU A 75 15.72 -4.48 2.30
C LEU A 75 16.10 -3.69 3.56
N GLY A 76 16.79 -4.30 4.52
CA GLY A 76 17.35 -3.63 5.69
C GLY A 76 16.37 -3.21 6.79
N PHE A 77 15.20 -3.85 6.92
CA PHE A 77 14.21 -3.48 7.95
C PHE A 77 13.56 -4.67 8.66
N ARG A 78 13.04 -4.39 9.87
CA ARG A 78 12.05 -5.22 10.58
C ARG A 78 10.75 -4.47 10.74
N TRP A 79 9.65 -5.21 10.81
CA TRP A 79 8.29 -4.72 10.97
C TRP A 79 7.56 -5.55 12.03
N MET A 80 6.73 -4.88 12.82
CA MET A 80 5.73 -5.46 13.70
C MET A 80 4.39 -4.73 13.50
N SER A 81 3.29 -5.47 13.44
CA SER A 81 1.94 -4.90 13.49
C SER A 81 1.01 -5.71 14.39
N GLU A 82 0.01 -5.03 14.93
CA GLU A 82 -1.00 -5.62 15.82
C GLU A 82 -2.38 -5.01 15.54
N GLN A 83 -3.42 -5.83 15.62
CA GLN A 83 -4.79 -5.37 15.69
C GLN A 83 -5.16 -4.96 17.12
N VAL A 84 -4.99 -3.68 17.42
CA VAL A 84 -5.12 -3.13 18.78
C VAL A 84 -6.56 -2.79 19.18
N SER A 85 -7.50 -2.75 18.22
CA SER A 85 -8.92 -2.56 18.49
C SER A 85 -9.79 -3.18 17.41
N HIS A 86 -11.00 -3.63 17.76
CA HIS A 86 -12.00 -4.15 16.81
C HIS A 86 -13.17 -3.19 16.58
N HIS A 87 -13.46 -2.29 17.53
CA HIS A 87 -14.56 -1.33 17.47
C HIS A 87 -14.12 0.06 17.99
N PRO A 88 -13.62 0.95 17.11
CA PRO A 88 -13.39 0.75 15.68
C PRO A 88 -12.20 -0.17 15.37
N PRO A 89 -12.13 -0.81 14.19
CA PRO A 89 -11.00 -1.66 13.81
C PRO A 89 -9.74 -0.80 13.61
N ILE A 90 -8.76 -0.93 14.49
CA ILE A 90 -7.48 -0.20 14.42
C ILE A 90 -6.34 -1.21 14.35
N SER A 91 -5.52 -1.09 13.31
CA SER A 91 -4.27 -1.84 13.17
C SER A 91 -3.11 -0.88 13.39
N ALA A 92 -2.27 -1.12 14.40
CA ALA A 92 -1.04 -0.38 14.64
C ALA A 92 0.14 -1.09 13.97
N PHE A 93 1.17 -0.33 13.59
CA PHE A 93 2.40 -0.88 13.04
C PHE A 93 3.62 -0.05 13.42
N HIS A 94 4.77 -0.72 13.45
CA HIS A 94 6.07 -0.15 13.74
C HIS A 94 7.13 -0.87 12.93
N ALA A 95 8.00 -0.12 12.25
CA ALA A 95 9.09 -0.63 11.45
C ALA A 95 10.37 0.15 11.71
N GLU A 96 11.50 -0.55 11.69
CA GLU A 96 12.81 0.00 12.03
C GLU A 96 13.85 -0.47 11.02
N GLY A 97 14.71 0.45 10.61
CA GLY A 97 15.92 0.12 9.85
C GLY A 97 16.96 -0.57 10.73
N PHE A 98 17.64 -1.58 10.22
CA PHE A 98 18.65 -2.33 11.00
C PHE A 98 19.88 -1.51 11.41
N LYS A 99 20.12 -0.40 10.71
CA LYS A 99 21.21 0.52 11.03
C LYS A 99 20.76 1.63 11.98
N GLU A 100 19.57 1.49 12.57
CA GLU A 100 18.92 2.52 13.38
C GLU A 100 18.78 3.84 12.61
N ASP A 101 18.67 3.75 11.28
CA ASP A 101 18.69 4.88 10.37
C ASP A 101 17.30 5.46 10.13
N PHE A 102 16.23 4.71 10.39
CA PHE A 102 14.87 5.22 10.38
C PHE A 102 13.94 4.46 11.32
N VAL A 103 12.85 5.13 11.71
CA VAL A 103 11.67 4.52 12.34
C VAL A 103 10.44 4.91 11.54
N PHE A 104 9.62 3.95 11.14
CA PHE A 104 8.38 4.17 10.39
C PHE A 104 7.21 3.53 11.12
N HIS A 105 6.24 4.33 11.56
CA HIS A 105 5.15 3.84 12.41
C HIS A 105 3.84 4.58 12.15
N GLY A 106 2.76 3.99 12.64
CA GLY A 106 1.44 4.58 12.54
C GLY A 106 0.34 3.62 12.95
N SER A 107 -0.89 4.04 12.72
CA SER A 107 -2.06 3.18 12.88
C SER A 107 -3.08 3.47 11.79
N ILE A 108 -3.85 2.47 11.38
CA ILE A 108 -4.87 2.59 10.35
C ILE A 108 -6.22 2.13 10.90
N TYR A 109 -7.20 3.01 10.82
CA TYR A 109 -8.62 2.74 10.93
C TYR A 109 -9.30 2.93 9.57
N PRO A 110 -9.65 1.86 8.85
CA PRO A 110 -10.33 1.98 7.55
C PRO A 110 -11.81 2.30 7.75
N LYS A 111 -12.18 3.59 7.68
CA LYS A 111 -13.58 4.01 7.78
C LYS A 111 -14.28 3.80 6.43
N LEU A 112 -15.26 2.90 6.39
CA LEU A 112 -16.00 2.56 5.18
C LEU A 112 -17.21 3.47 4.95
N LYS A 113 -17.44 3.86 3.69
CA LYS A 113 -18.67 4.53 3.21
C LYS A 113 -19.17 3.84 1.94
N PHE A 114 -20.45 3.52 1.89
CA PHE A 114 -21.09 2.91 0.73
C PHE A 114 -21.82 3.98 -0.10
N TRP A 115 -21.51 4.05 -1.39
CA TRP A 115 -22.01 5.03 -2.35
C TRP A 115 -22.80 4.35 -3.49
N GLY A 116 -23.61 3.35 -3.16
CA GLY A 116 -24.41 2.60 -4.13
C GLY A 116 -23.57 1.62 -4.95
N LYS A 117 -22.83 2.11 -5.94
CA LYS A 117 -22.00 1.28 -6.83
C LYS A 117 -20.54 1.18 -6.41
N SER A 118 -20.14 1.91 -5.38
CA SER A 118 -18.76 1.97 -4.89
C SER A 118 -18.67 1.94 -3.37
N ILE A 119 -17.56 1.44 -2.85
CA ILE A 119 -17.19 1.55 -1.43
C ILE A 119 -15.94 2.42 -1.33
N GLU A 120 -16.02 3.49 -0.54
CA GLU A 120 -14.85 4.25 -0.11
C GLU A 120 -14.32 3.67 1.21
N ALA A 121 -13.02 3.43 1.27
CA ALA A 121 -12.26 3.20 2.49
C ALA A 121 -11.36 4.40 2.75
N GLU A 122 -11.66 5.15 3.79
CA GLU A 122 -10.84 6.28 4.27
C GLU A 122 -9.86 5.74 5.32
N PRO A 123 -8.55 5.58 5.01
CA PRO A 123 -7.56 5.07 5.95
C PRO A 123 -7.21 6.14 6.99
N LYS A 124 -7.94 6.17 8.10
CA LYS A 124 -7.72 7.16 9.16
C LYS A 124 -6.51 6.78 10.00
N GLY A 125 -5.66 7.78 10.24
CA GLY A 125 -4.52 7.68 11.13
C GLY A 125 -3.32 8.41 10.57
N THR A 126 -2.45 8.84 11.47
CA THR A 126 -1.22 9.53 11.11
C THR A 126 -0.13 8.49 10.85
N ILE A 127 0.52 8.63 9.71
CA ILE A 127 1.74 7.91 9.38
C ILE A 127 2.92 8.80 9.76
N THR A 128 3.93 8.22 10.39
CA THR A 128 5.13 8.93 10.85
C THR A 128 6.38 8.22 10.34
N LEU A 129 7.30 8.99 9.76
CA LEU A 129 8.65 8.56 9.44
C LEU A 129 9.64 9.44 10.19
N GLU A 130 10.54 8.84 10.95
CA GLU A 130 11.60 9.51 11.67
C GLU A 130 12.95 9.16 11.05
N LEU A 131 13.78 10.17 10.82
CA LEU A 131 15.16 10.04 10.36
C LEU A 131 16.11 10.54 11.47
N PRO A 132 16.54 9.66 12.41
CA PRO A 132 17.31 10.05 13.59
C PRO A 132 18.60 10.80 13.28
N ARG A 133 19.29 10.43 12.19
CA ARG A 133 20.51 11.12 11.71
C ARG A 133 20.33 12.63 11.58
N TYR A 134 19.14 13.06 11.18
CA TYR A 134 18.82 14.46 10.99
C TYR A 134 17.96 15.03 12.11
N ASN A 135 17.53 14.23 13.09
CA ASN A 135 16.52 14.63 14.07
C ASN A 135 15.26 15.22 13.38
N GLU A 136 14.82 14.56 12.31
CA GLU A 136 13.68 14.95 11.48
C GLU A 136 12.55 13.94 11.62
N ALA A 137 11.33 14.43 11.75
CA ALA A 137 10.12 13.63 11.70
C ALA A 137 9.23 14.15 10.58
N TYR A 138 8.64 13.22 9.83
CA TYR A 138 7.71 13.47 8.74
C TYR A 138 6.37 12.84 9.06
N THR A 139 5.27 13.57 8.85
CA THR A 139 3.94 13.01 9.01
C THR A 139 3.04 13.25 7.82
N TRP A 140 2.17 12.29 7.52
CA TRP A 140 1.10 12.43 6.52
C TRP A 140 -0.10 11.52 6.85
N THR A 141 -1.15 11.65 6.06
CA THR A 141 -2.29 10.73 6.03
C THR A 141 -2.42 10.14 4.63
N ASN A 142 -2.85 8.89 4.52
CA ASN A 142 -3.01 8.22 3.22
C ASN A 142 -4.25 8.72 2.46
N PRO A 143 -4.27 8.61 1.11
CA PRO A 143 -5.43 8.98 0.30
C PRO A 143 -6.60 8.01 0.54
N THR A 144 -7.81 8.44 0.21
CA THR A 144 -8.98 7.56 0.20
C THR A 144 -8.86 6.53 -0.91
N CYS A 145 -9.13 5.27 -0.59
CA CYS A 145 -9.24 4.20 -1.56
C CYS A 145 -10.73 3.97 -1.90
N CYS A 146 -11.05 3.82 -3.17
CA CYS A 146 -12.40 3.56 -3.64
C CYS A 146 -12.41 2.31 -4.51
N VAL A 147 -13.28 1.35 -4.17
CA VAL A 147 -13.56 0.17 -4.98
C VAL A 147 -14.87 0.42 -5.72
N HIS A 148 -14.80 0.43 -7.05
CA HIS A 148 -15.94 0.69 -7.92
C HIS A 148 -16.57 -0.60 -8.43
N ASN A 149 -17.80 -0.49 -8.93
CA ASN A 149 -18.59 -1.58 -9.53
C ASN A 149 -18.87 -2.77 -8.61
N ILE A 150 -19.05 -2.51 -7.30
CA ILE A 150 -19.23 -3.56 -6.29
C ILE A 150 -20.53 -4.37 -6.40
N ILE A 151 -21.48 -3.96 -7.26
CA ILE A 151 -22.73 -4.68 -7.53
C ILE A 151 -22.69 -5.36 -8.91
N VAL A 152 -22.32 -4.63 -9.96
CA VAL A 152 -22.31 -5.11 -11.36
C VAL A 152 -21.13 -4.50 -12.11
N GLY A 153 -20.44 -5.32 -12.89
CA GLY A 153 -19.30 -4.93 -13.73
C GLY A 153 -17.96 -5.39 -13.16
N GLN A 154 -16.88 -5.04 -13.86
CA GLN A 154 -15.53 -5.35 -13.40
C GLN A 154 -15.14 -4.41 -12.26
N LEU A 155 -14.73 -4.99 -11.13
CA LEU A 155 -14.19 -4.24 -9.99
C LEU A 155 -12.89 -3.56 -10.39
N TRP A 156 -12.73 -2.30 -9.98
CA TRP A 156 -11.48 -1.57 -10.12
C TRP A 156 -11.27 -0.62 -8.94
N ILE A 157 -10.01 -0.28 -8.69
CA ILE A 157 -9.58 0.51 -7.54
C ILE A 157 -9.12 1.88 -8.01
N GLU A 158 -9.55 2.90 -7.28
CA GLU A 158 -9.11 4.27 -7.42
C GLU A 158 -8.56 4.78 -6.10
N GLN A 159 -7.57 5.66 -6.15
CA GLN A 159 -7.14 6.43 -4.98
C GLN A 159 -7.20 7.91 -5.27
N TYR A 160 -7.78 8.67 -4.34
CA TYR A 160 -7.88 10.14 -4.46
C TYR A 160 -7.86 10.83 -3.10
N GLY A 161 -7.63 12.13 -3.14
CA GLY A 161 -7.58 12.99 -1.97
C GLY A 161 -6.30 13.81 -1.92
N ASN A 162 -6.19 14.64 -0.89
CA ASN A 162 -5.00 15.44 -0.67
C ASN A 162 -4.14 14.75 0.40
N VAL A 163 -2.86 14.63 0.11
CA VAL A 163 -1.84 14.13 1.03
C VAL A 163 -0.87 15.27 1.28
N GLU A 164 -0.69 15.64 2.54
CA GLU A 164 0.31 16.62 2.97
C GLU A 164 1.38 15.90 3.79
N VAL A 165 2.61 15.87 3.27
CA VAL A 165 3.79 15.37 3.99
C VAL A 165 4.48 16.57 4.63
N ILE A 166 4.61 16.57 5.95
CA ILE A 166 5.17 17.70 6.71
C ILE A 166 6.50 17.28 7.32
N ASN A 167 7.59 18.01 7.05
CA ASN A 167 8.83 17.89 7.83
C ASN A 167 8.73 18.81 9.05
N HIS A 168 8.66 18.24 10.25
CA HIS A 168 8.45 19.00 11.48
C HIS A 168 9.67 19.81 11.93
N LYS A 169 10.87 19.48 11.44
CA LYS A 169 12.10 20.22 11.79
C LYS A 169 12.30 21.43 10.87
N THR A 170 12.24 21.24 9.55
CA THR A 170 12.53 22.29 8.56
C THR A 170 11.30 23.15 8.28
N GLY A 171 10.10 22.62 8.48
CA GLY A 171 8.83 23.24 8.12
C GLY A 171 8.46 23.11 6.64
N GLU A 172 9.25 22.37 5.86
CA GLU A 172 8.92 22.02 4.47
C GLU A 172 7.66 21.16 4.42
N ARG A 173 6.88 21.31 3.34
CA ARG A 173 5.64 20.58 3.11
C ARG A 173 5.57 20.08 1.68
N CYS A 174 5.23 18.81 1.47
CA CYS A 174 4.86 18.30 0.15
C CYS A 174 3.33 18.15 0.09
N ASN A 175 2.68 18.96 -0.74
CA ASN A 175 1.24 18.92 -0.95
C ASN A 175 0.93 18.17 -2.25
N LEU A 176 0.45 16.93 -2.13
CA LEU A 176 0.08 16.05 -3.23
C LEU A 176 -1.43 15.95 -3.36
N THR A 177 -1.93 15.97 -4.59
CA THR A 177 -3.32 15.70 -4.94
C THR A 177 -3.39 14.43 -5.77
N PHE A 178 -3.97 13.37 -5.19
CA PHE A 178 -4.39 12.19 -5.93
C PHE A 178 -5.70 12.52 -6.63
N LYS A 179 -5.66 12.60 -7.96
CA LYS A 179 -6.78 13.05 -8.78
C LYS A 179 -7.83 11.97 -8.90
N ARG A 180 -9.10 12.39 -8.83
CA ARG A 180 -10.22 11.56 -9.27
C ARG A 180 -10.20 11.45 -10.80
N CYS A 181 -10.53 10.28 -11.31
CA CYS A 181 -10.66 9.86 -12.70
C CYS A 181 -11.44 10.89 -13.55
N GLY A 182 -12.52 11.46 -12.98
CA GLY A 182 -13.37 12.46 -13.62
C GLY A 182 -14.25 11.88 -14.74
N LEU A 183 -15.07 12.73 -15.38
CA LEU A 183 -16.08 12.33 -16.37
C LEU A 183 -15.53 11.72 -17.67
N PHE A 184 -14.21 11.76 -17.90
CA PHE A 184 -13.57 11.28 -19.14
C PHE A 184 -12.31 10.44 -18.90
N GLY A 185 -12.05 10.00 -17.67
CA GLY A 185 -10.91 9.13 -17.35
C GLY A 185 -9.50 9.72 -17.50
N LYS A 186 -9.36 10.96 -17.99
CA LYS A 186 -8.06 11.59 -18.26
C LYS A 186 -7.17 11.73 -17.03
N GLU A 187 -7.77 11.79 -15.86
CA GLU A 187 -7.09 12.02 -14.59
C GLU A 187 -6.86 10.72 -13.80
N LEU A 188 -7.21 9.56 -14.37
CA LEU A 188 -7.11 8.27 -13.69
C LEU A 188 -5.67 8.04 -13.19
N HIS A 189 -5.59 7.84 -11.88
CA HIS A 189 -4.38 7.59 -11.09
C HIS A 189 -3.36 8.72 -11.03
N LYS A 190 -3.65 9.90 -11.61
CA LYS A 190 -2.72 11.01 -11.59
C LYS A 190 -2.46 11.50 -10.17
N VAL A 191 -1.20 11.80 -9.90
CA VAL A 191 -0.75 12.48 -8.68
C VAL A 191 -0.01 13.73 -9.11
N GLU A 192 -0.36 14.88 -8.54
CA GLU A 192 0.31 16.16 -8.82
C GLU A 192 0.41 16.99 -7.56
N GLY A 193 1.46 17.77 -7.41
CA GLY A 193 1.69 18.57 -6.22
C GLY A 193 2.92 19.44 -6.27
N TYR A 194 3.26 20.04 -5.13
CA TYR A 194 4.47 20.83 -4.98
C TYR A 194 5.12 20.55 -3.62
N ILE A 195 6.44 20.59 -3.58
CA ILE A 195 7.19 20.79 -2.33
C ILE A 195 7.29 22.29 -2.09
N LEU A 196 6.97 22.71 -0.86
CA LEU A 196 6.96 24.07 -0.38
C LEU A 196 7.97 24.21 0.76
N ASP A 197 8.67 25.34 0.82
CA ASP A 197 9.42 25.71 2.02
C ASP A 197 8.49 26.17 3.16
N LYS A 198 9.08 26.48 4.32
CA LYS A 198 8.36 27.02 5.49
C LYS A 198 7.61 28.34 5.20
N SER A 199 8.06 29.10 4.20
CA SER A 199 7.46 30.35 3.74
C SER A 199 6.40 30.14 2.65
N LYS A 200 6.04 28.88 2.35
CA LYS A 200 5.10 28.46 1.29
C LYS A 200 5.57 28.76 -0.14
N LYS A 201 6.87 29.01 -0.34
CA LYS A 201 7.45 29.14 -1.69
C LYS A 201 7.55 27.75 -2.32
N LYS A 202 7.10 27.63 -3.57
CA LYS A 202 7.27 26.40 -4.36
C LYS A 202 8.75 26.16 -4.63
N LEU A 203 9.26 25.01 -4.21
CA LEU A 203 10.63 24.56 -4.46
C LEU A 203 10.70 23.63 -5.67
N CYS A 204 9.79 22.66 -5.78
CA CYS A 204 9.64 21.81 -6.95
C CYS A 204 8.17 21.41 -7.16
N ALA A 205 7.82 21.06 -8.39
CA ALA A 205 6.59 20.35 -8.70
C ALA A 205 6.83 18.85 -8.68
N ILE A 206 5.85 18.08 -8.21
CA ILE A 206 5.84 16.61 -8.28
C ILE A 206 4.66 16.20 -9.15
N TYR A 207 4.87 15.25 -10.07
CA TYR A 207 3.79 14.72 -10.89
C TYR A 207 4.03 13.27 -11.33
N GLY A 208 2.96 12.57 -11.68
CA GLY A 208 3.04 11.21 -12.21
C GLY A 208 1.74 10.44 -12.01
N LYS A 209 1.85 9.13 -11.86
CA LYS A 209 0.73 8.23 -11.56
C LYS A 209 1.13 7.26 -10.46
N TRP A 210 0.29 7.10 -9.44
CA TRP A 210 0.58 6.20 -8.31
C TRP A 210 0.64 4.72 -8.72
N THR A 211 0.21 4.39 -9.93
CA THR A 211 0.33 3.04 -10.51
C THR A 211 1.54 2.84 -11.41
N GLU A 212 2.35 3.88 -11.66
CA GLU A 212 3.43 3.84 -12.65
C GLU A 212 4.73 4.44 -12.09
N CYS A 213 4.76 5.75 -11.84
CA CYS A 213 5.99 6.48 -11.51
C CYS A 213 5.69 7.90 -11.00
N LEU A 214 6.73 8.53 -10.44
CA LEU A 214 6.76 9.93 -10.04
C LEU A 214 8.00 10.63 -10.56
N TYR A 215 7.80 11.87 -10.98
CA TYR A 215 8.82 12.80 -11.43
C TYR A 215 8.76 14.10 -10.63
N VAL A 216 9.89 14.80 -10.58
CA VAL A 216 9.97 16.17 -10.11
C VAL A 216 10.51 17.10 -11.20
N VAL A 217 10.07 18.34 -11.20
CA VAL A 217 10.51 19.35 -12.17
C VAL A 217 10.40 20.75 -11.57
N ASP A 218 11.06 21.73 -12.18
CA ASP A 218 10.92 23.14 -11.81
C ASP A 218 9.44 23.59 -11.81
N PRO A 219 8.98 24.34 -10.79
CA PRO A 219 7.58 24.75 -10.69
C PRO A 219 7.08 25.58 -11.87
N ALA A 220 7.91 26.46 -12.44
CA ALA A 220 7.51 27.30 -13.57
C ALA A 220 7.35 26.48 -14.85
N THR A 221 8.26 25.51 -15.08
CA THR A 221 8.16 24.56 -16.19
C THR A 221 6.88 23.72 -16.09
N PHE A 222 6.55 23.21 -14.89
CA PHE A 222 5.31 22.47 -14.66
C PHE A 222 4.07 23.32 -14.93
N ASP A 223 4.04 24.54 -14.38
CA ASP A 223 2.91 25.47 -14.53
C ASP A 223 2.70 25.89 -16.00
N ALA A 224 3.79 26.03 -16.78
CA ALA A 224 3.72 26.29 -18.22
C ALA A 224 3.14 25.09 -18.99
N ASN A 225 3.63 23.87 -18.72
CA ASN A 225 3.11 22.66 -19.36
C ASN A 225 1.61 22.47 -19.09
N LYS A 226 1.19 22.66 -17.84
CA LYS A 226 -0.21 22.53 -17.42
C LYS A 226 -1.15 23.53 -18.10
N LYS A 227 -0.66 24.74 -18.43
CA LYS A 227 -1.43 25.73 -19.19
C LYS A 227 -1.60 25.31 -20.65
N MET A 228 -0.55 24.77 -21.26
CA MET A 228 -0.60 24.26 -22.64
C MET A 228 -1.57 23.08 -22.77
N ASP A 229 -1.52 22.13 -21.83
CA ASP A 229 -2.42 20.97 -21.82
C ASP A 229 -3.89 21.37 -21.71
N LYS A 230 -4.20 22.35 -20.84
CA LYS A 230 -5.56 22.90 -20.73
C LYS A 230 -6.04 23.49 -22.05
N LYS A 231 -5.22 24.33 -22.69
CA LYS A 231 -5.55 24.94 -23.98
C LYS A 231 -5.82 23.88 -25.06
N ASN A 232 -4.92 22.90 -25.18
CA ASN A 232 -5.08 21.79 -26.14
C ASN A 232 -6.33 20.94 -25.87
N SER A 233 -6.71 20.78 -24.60
CA SER A 233 -7.89 20.01 -24.20
C SER A 233 -9.22 20.72 -24.46
N GLU A 234 -9.22 22.06 -24.45
CA GLU A 234 -10.38 22.89 -24.80
C GLU A 234 -10.60 22.92 -26.32
N GLU A 235 -9.53 22.92 -27.11
CA GLU A 235 -9.57 22.89 -28.58
C GLU A 235 -10.02 21.52 -29.15
N LYS A 236 -9.81 20.41 -28.42
CA LYS A 236 -10.14 19.04 -28.86
C LYS A 236 -11.51 18.50 -28.42
N LYS A 237 -12.50 19.35 -28.13
CA LYS A 237 -13.86 18.88 -27.79
C LYS A 237 -14.66 18.39 -29.01
N THR A 238 -14.28 17.24 -29.57
CA THR A 238 -15.17 16.41 -30.41
C THR A 238 -14.79 14.93 -30.34
N ASN A 239 -15.77 14.10 -29.94
CA ASN A 239 -15.92 12.64 -30.01
C ASN A 239 -14.74 11.73 -29.58
N LYS A 240 -14.91 11.09 -28.41
CA LYS A 240 -15.05 9.62 -28.24
C LYS A 240 -15.05 9.26 -26.73
N GLU A 241 -16.07 8.55 -26.28
CA GLU A 241 -16.04 7.74 -25.06
C GLU A 241 -15.44 6.40 -25.44
N GLU A 242 -14.22 6.12 -24.99
CA GLU A 242 -13.65 4.78 -25.10
C GLU A 242 -12.87 4.48 -23.81
N MET A 243 -13.09 3.26 -23.28
CA MET A 243 -12.41 2.72 -22.10
C MET A 243 -10.89 2.76 -22.28
N PRO A 244 -10.11 2.89 -21.19
CA PRO A 244 -8.66 3.01 -21.31
C PRO A 244 -8.02 1.70 -21.85
N PRO A 245 -7.14 1.78 -22.87
CA PRO A 245 -6.32 0.68 -23.36
C PRO A 245 -5.09 0.41 -22.44
N PRO A 246 -4.36 -0.72 -22.62
CA PRO A 246 -3.57 -1.38 -21.57
C PRO A 246 -2.11 -0.88 -21.41
N VAL A 247 -1.60 -1.08 -20.18
CA VAL A 247 -0.23 -1.47 -19.71
C VAL A 247 1.02 -0.72 -20.21
N ALA A 248 0.95 0.22 -21.14
CA ALA A 248 2.10 1.10 -21.46
C ALA A 248 2.24 2.25 -20.45
N GLU A 249 3.46 2.73 -20.20
CA GLU A 249 3.68 3.98 -19.46
C GLU A 249 2.93 5.12 -20.14
N THR A 250 2.00 5.72 -19.42
CA THR A 250 1.11 6.76 -19.95
C THR A 250 1.45 8.15 -19.43
N VAL A 251 2.39 8.25 -18.51
CA VAL A 251 2.90 9.54 -18.00
C VAL A 251 3.73 10.23 -19.08
N GLN A 252 3.29 11.40 -19.54
CA GLN A 252 4.08 12.25 -20.43
C GLN A 252 5.15 12.97 -19.61
N VAL A 253 6.43 12.71 -19.92
CA VAL A 253 7.55 13.30 -19.19
C VAL A 253 7.80 14.72 -19.68
N ILE A 254 7.74 15.69 -18.77
CA ILE A 254 8.03 17.10 -19.05
C ILE A 254 9.55 17.24 -19.20
N PRO A 255 10.08 17.90 -20.24
CA PRO A 255 11.52 18.11 -20.39
C PRO A 255 12.14 18.77 -19.15
N GLY A 256 13.29 18.24 -18.70
CA GLY A 256 13.97 18.69 -17.48
C GLY A 256 13.46 18.03 -16.19
N SER A 257 12.58 17.03 -16.30
CA SER A 257 12.11 16.28 -15.14
C SER A 257 13.12 15.23 -14.67
N GLU A 258 13.19 15.04 -13.36
CA GLU A 258 13.97 14.03 -12.67
C GLU A 258 13.04 12.91 -12.18
N LEU A 259 13.38 11.64 -12.45
CA LEU A 259 12.63 10.48 -11.96
C LEU A 259 12.97 10.23 -10.48
N ILE A 260 11.95 10.21 -9.61
CA ILE A 260 12.13 9.97 -8.17
C ILE A 260 11.60 8.61 -7.70
N TRP A 261 10.67 8.01 -8.45
CA TRP A 261 10.21 6.64 -8.18
C TRP A 261 9.53 6.03 -9.41
N LYS A 262 9.65 4.71 -9.54
CA LYS A 262 8.98 3.89 -10.56
C LYS A 262 8.54 2.58 -9.94
N ILE A 263 7.33 2.14 -10.26
CA ILE A 263 6.77 0.89 -9.76
C ILE A 263 7.56 -0.30 -10.32
N THR A 264 7.74 -1.33 -9.50
CA THR A 264 8.29 -2.60 -9.97
C THR A 264 7.25 -3.32 -10.83
N PRO A 265 7.59 -3.79 -12.04
CA PRO A 265 6.68 -4.60 -12.85
C PRO A 265 6.20 -5.83 -12.09
N ARG A 266 4.93 -6.17 -12.26
CA ARG A 266 4.38 -7.38 -11.64
C ARG A 266 4.99 -8.62 -12.26
N PRO A 267 5.30 -9.66 -11.46
CA PRO A 267 5.68 -10.96 -12.00
C PRO A 267 4.60 -11.53 -12.93
N GLU A 268 5.02 -12.34 -13.91
CA GLU A 268 4.12 -12.92 -14.92
C GLU A 268 3.00 -13.78 -14.31
N ASN A 269 3.27 -14.46 -13.19
CA ASN A 269 2.31 -15.30 -12.47
C ASN A 269 1.33 -14.49 -11.58
N SER A 270 1.49 -13.18 -11.47
CA SER A 270 0.68 -12.34 -10.56
C SER A 270 -0.82 -12.41 -10.86
N ALA A 271 -1.23 -12.55 -12.13
CA ALA A 271 -2.63 -12.69 -12.49
C ALA A 271 -3.25 -14.01 -12.01
N LYS A 272 -2.49 -15.12 -12.10
CA LYS A 272 -2.93 -16.46 -11.69
C LYS A 272 -3.09 -16.58 -10.17
N VAL A 273 -2.19 -15.95 -9.42
CA VAL A 273 -2.20 -16.00 -7.95
C VAL A 273 -3.31 -15.12 -7.37
N ARG A 274 -3.69 -14.06 -8.07
CA ARG A 274 -4.79 -13.15 -7.68
C ARG A 274 -6.16 -13.68 -8.10
N GLY A 275 -6.25 -14.34 -9.25
CA GLY A 275 -7.45 -15.04 -9.72
C GLY A 275 -7.45 -16.46 -9.18
N GLY A 276 -7.86 -16.64 -7.92
CA GLY A 276 -8.03 -17.98 -7.36
C GLY A 276 -9.07 -18.75 -8.16
N ASN A 277 -8.65 -19.56 -9.13
CA ASN A 277 -9.50 -20.53 -9.80
C ASN A 277 -8.81 -21.74 -10.42
N ASP A 278 -7.49 -21.92 -10.30
CA ASP A 278 -6.87 -23.20 -10.68
C ASP A 278 -6.08 -23.74 -9.49
N GLY A 279 -6.48 -24.92 -9.02
CA GLY A 279 -5.78 -25.65 -7.99
C GLY A 279 -4.43 -26.13 -8.51
N GLN A 280 -3.40 -25.29 -8.39
CA GLN A 280 -1.99 -25.65 -8.26
C GLN A 280 -1.14 -24.38 -8.10
N ASP A 281 -0.17 -24.46 -7.18
CA ASP A 281 0.93 -23.53 -6.89
C ASP A 281 0.67 -22.22 -6.12
N HIS A 282 1.19 -22.22 -4.89
CA HIS A 282 1.34 -21.08 -3.99
C HIS A 282 2.46 -20.15 -4.47
N GLY A 283 2.11 -19.10 -5.21
CA GLY A 283 3.05 -18.08 -5.70
C GLY A 283 2.71 -16.66 -5.25
N GLY A 284 2.56 -16.40 -3.95
CA GLY A 284 2.45 -15.03 -3.44
C GLY A 284 3.61 -14.15 -3.92
N SER A 285 3.35 -12.85 -4.10
CA SER A 285 4.38 -11.82 -4.29
C SER A 285 5.58 -12.10 -3.36
N SER A 286 6.81 -11.90 -3.84
CA SER A 286 8.08 -12.28 -3.18
C SER A 286 8.25 -11.79 -1.73
N ALA A 287 7.32 -11.00 -1.20
CA ALA A 287 7.22 -10.60 0.20
C ALA A 287 6.72 -11.70 1.16
N VAL A 288 6.09 -12.79 0.67
CA VAL A 288 5.47 -13.81 1.55
C VAL A 288 5.91 -15.22 1.14
N HIS A 289 7.22 -15.48 1.15
CA HIS A 289 7.72 -16.85 1.10
C HIS A 289 8.16 -17.29 2.50
N ARG A 290 7.58 -18.39 2.97
CA ARG A 290 7.80 -18.94 4.31
C ARG A 290 9.24 -19.45 4.42
N GLN A 291 10.08 -18.86 5.27
CA GLN A 291 11.35 -19.49 5.66
C GLN A 291 11.13 -20.41 6.87
N PRO A 292 11.56 -21.68 6.84
CA PRO A 292 11.31 -22.65 7.91
C PRO A 292 11.80 -22.23 9.30
N SER A 293 12.83 -21.37 9.36
CA SER A 293 13.43 -20.89 10.60
C SER A 293 12.59 -19.86 11.37
N GLN A 294 11.60 -19.20 10.73
CA GLN A 294 10.78 -18.16 11.39
C GLN A 294 9.69 -18.73 12.32
N CYS A 295 9.27 -19.99 12.14
CA CYS A 295 8.20 -20.59 12.96
C CYS A 295 8.58 -20.82 14.43
N CYS A 296 9.88 -20.84 14.78
CA CYS A 296 10.32 -21.14 16.15
C CYS A 296 10.45 -19.90 17.05
N THR A 297 10.34 -18.70 16.50
CA THR A 297 10.55 -17.42 17.23
C THR A 297 9.35 -16.49 17.20
N THR A 298 8.32 -16.78 16.39
CA THR A 298 7.12 -15.94 16.26
C THR A 298 6.14 -16.18 17.42
N PRO A 299 5.49 -15.12 17.95
CA PRO A 299 4.48 -15.28 19.00
C PRO A 299 3.25 -16.08 18.49
N PRO A 300 2.49 -16.74 19.39
CA PRO A 300 1.29 -17.51 19.01
C PRO A 300 0.21 -16.67 18.32
N SER A 301 0.17 -15.36 18.60
CA SER A 301 -0.74 -14.39 17.99
C SER A 301 -0.36 -13.99 16.56
N SER A 302 0.81 -14.43 16.06
CA SER A 302 1.24 -14.11 14.70
C SER A 302 0.28 -14.72 13.68
N GLY A 303 -0.23 -13.92 12.75
CA GLY A 303 -1.01 -14.38 11.60
C GLY A 303 -0.26 -15.39 10.71
N GLN A 304 1.04 -15.59 10.96
CA GLN A 304 1.87 -16.65 10.37
C GLN A 304 1.70 -18.02 11.05
N ASN A 305 1.30 -18.06 12.33
CA ASN A 305 0.98 -19.27 13.11
C ASN A 305 -0.43 -19.80 12.82
N ALA A 306 -0.82 -19.75 11.55
CA ALA A 306 -2.08 -20.23 11.02
C ALA A 306 -2.16 -21.76 10.89
N ASN A 307 -1.58 -22.51 11.85
CA ASN A 307 -1.99 -23.91 12.06
C ASN A 307 -3.43 -23.99 12.61
N CYS A 308 -4.01 -22.88 13.09
CA CYS A 308 -5.45 -22.81 13.39
C CYS A 308 -6.33 -22.45 12.19
N VAL A 309 -5.86 -21.68 11.19
CA VAL A 309 -6.69 -21.33 10.01
C VAL A 309 -6.77 -22.49 9.01
N SER A 310 -5.67 -23.25 8.86
CA SER A 310 -5.68 -24.51 8.10
C SER A 310 -6.64 -25.55 8.70
N SER A 311 -6.66 -25.69 10.03
CA SER A 311 -7.56 -26.62 10.70
C SER A 311 -9.04 -26.19 10.62
N PHE A 312 -9.33 -24.88 10.54
CA PHE A 312 -10.68 -24.37 10.33
C PHE A 312 -11.16 -24.56 8.87
N CYS A 313 -10.27 -24.42 7.88
CA CYS A 313 -10.56 -24.72 6.48
C CYS A 313 -10.85 -26.22 6.25
N LEU A 314 -10.12 -27.11 6.92
CA LEU A 314 -10.37 -28.56 6.82
C LEU A 314 -11.65 -28.99 7.56
N GLN A 315 -12.02 -28.34 8.67
CA GLN A 315 -13.27 -28.63 9.36
C GLN A 315 -14.51 -28.16 8.59
N LEU A 316 -14.47 -27.02 7.88
CA LEU A 316 -15.57 -26.55 7.06
C LEU A 316 -15.78 -27.38 5.77
N VAL A 317 -14.71 -27.96 5.20
CA VAL A 317 -14.81 -28.89 4.06
C VAL A 317 -15.29 -30.28 4.49
N SER A 318 -15.02 -30.69 5.74
CA SER A 318 -15.57 -31.93 6.31
C SER A 318 -17.09 -31.87 6.60
N ALA A 319 -17.65 -30.67 6.75
CA ALA A 319 -19.09 -30.47 6.95
C ALA A 319 -19.92 -30.58 5.65
N SER A 320 -19.27 -30.70 4.48
CA SER A 320 -19.92 -30.86 3.16
C SER A 320 -19.93 -32.31 2.62
N GLY A 321 -19.62 -33.32 3.44
CA GLY A 321 -20.02 -34.70 3.17
C GLY A 321 -19.39 -35.35 1.93
N VAL A 322 -18.06 -35.31 1.79
CA VAL A 322 -17.33 -36.16 0.84
C VAL A 322 -16.27 -36.95 1.59
N THR A 323 -16.57 -38.23 1.82
CA THR A 323 -15.65 -39.25 2.34
C THR A 323 -14.63 -39.64 1.27
N ASN A 324 -13.34 -39.61 1.59
CA ASN A 324 -12.47 -40.73 1.21
C ASN A 324 -11.23 -40.80 2.11
N ASP A 325 -10.95 -42.03 2.53
CA ASP A 325 -9.90 -42.45 3.46
C ASP A 325 -8.48 -42.11 2.96
N TYR A 326 -7.61 -41.67 3.88
CA TYR A 326 -6.28 -42.27 4.14
C TYR A 326 -5.62 -41.53 5.30
N ILE A 327 -5.70 -42.14 6.48
CA ILE A 327 -4.96 -41.75 7.69
C ILE A 327 -3.55 -42.36 7.58
N ASN A 328 -2.49 -41.54 7.72
CA ASN A 328 -1.23 -42.04 8.28
C ASN A 328 -0.41 -40.94 8.97
N SER A 329 -0.68 -40.81 10.28
CA SER A 329 0.28 -40.83 11.40
C SER A 329 1.37 -39.74 11.58
N ARG A 330 1.43 -39.28 12.85
CA ARG A 330 2.58 -38.78 13.65
C ARG A 330 2.92 -37.28 13.61
N LEU A 331 2.38 -36.52 14.57
CA LEU A 331 3.09 -36.10 15.80
C LEU A 331 2.19 -35.12 16.57
N LEU A 332 1.56 -35.63 17.64
CA LEU A 332 0.78 -34.88 18.61
C LEU A 332 1.54 -34.95 19.93
N THR A 333 2.07 -33.84 20.45
CA THR A 333 2.36 -33.70 21.89
C THR A 333 2.34 -32.20 22.28
N VAL A 334 1.19 -31.80 22.83
CA VAL A 334 0.99 -31.01 24.06
C VAL A 334 1.89 -29.79 24.33
N TYR A 335 1.28 -28.60 24.43
CA TYR A 335 1.25 -27.79 25.66
C TYR A 335 -0.07 -27.02 25.76
N PHE A 336 -0.88 -27.40 26.75
CA PHE A 336 -2.09 -26.71 27.21
C PHE A 336 -1.81 -26.27 28.65
N PHE A 337 -1.77 -24.96 28.92
CA PHE A 337 -1.96 -24.38 30.25
C PHE A 337 -2.69 -23.04 30.03
N ARG A 338 -4.01 -23.02 30.28
CA ARG A 338 -4.65 -22.43 31.48
C ARG A 338 -4.30 -20.96 31.67
N LEU A 339 -5.28 -20.08 31.42
CA LEU A 339 -5.63 -18.99 32.33
C LEU A 339 -7.14 -18.79 32.26
N VAL A 340 -7.83 -19.36 33.24
CA VAL A 340 -9.06 -18.83 33.80
C VAL A 340 -8.58 -17.99 34.97
N ASP A 341 -8.82 -16.68 34.90
CA ASP A 341 -9.58 -15.91 35.89
C ASP A 341 -9.98 -14.56 35.27
#